data_AF-A0A6A6ATY3-F1
#
_entry.id   AF-A0A6A6ATY3-F1
#
_cell.length_a   1.000
_cell.length_b   1.000
_cell.length_c   1.000
_cell.angle_alpha   90.00
_cell.angle_beta   90.00
_cell.angle_gamma   90.00
#
_symmetry.space_group_name_H-M   'P 1'
#
loop_
_entity.id
_entity.type
_entity.pdbx_description
1 polymer ?
#
loop_
_entity_poly.entity_id
_entity_poly.type
_entity_poly.pdbx_seq_one_letter_code
_entity_poly.pdbx_strand_id
1 'polypeptide(L)'
;MTDAPQPSDEEIIDAVRVLHEQDPALGRSKVLVQLKADHGWVLSDKRLKKLLTQYDLKRVAEQPKELPPIQFPEDALAAQQRYKDESIRCFKLYGRGEYDYGVTPNADQSMLVGICHIRLCKLGAPGPYQNTTPEAVAKSPEMQTLWDYYWSAAQKVHLTKEDIGRQLEAEYGVNPGPYIPTLSKEELTRRKAIFKKNSMDLKRAMLKSAEGRKVIPVDDDGEPLWDDAVNGQFVVLVDKINKGDGLTEYGRV
;
A
#
# COMPACT_ATOMS: atom_id res chain seq x y z
N MET A 1 38.76 -14.19 -40.90
CA MET A 1 37.79 -14.11 -39.79
C MET A 1 38.09 -12.82 -39.08
N THR A 2 37.27 -11.78 -39.28
CA THR A 2 37.43 -10.49 -38.61
C THR A 2 36.79 -10.61 -37.23
N ASP A 3 37.61 -10.67 -36.19
CA ASP A 3 37.12 -10.64 -34.81
C ASP A 3 36.35 -9.34 -34.59
N ALA A 4 35.10 -9.47 -34.13
CA ALA A 4 34.26 -8.32 -33.84
C ALA A 4 34.89 -7.50 -32.69
N PRO A 5 34.85 -6.16 -32.75
CA PRO A 5 35.49 -5.31 -31.75
C PRO A 5 34.87 -5.54 -30.37
N GLN A 6 35.72 -5.86 -29.39
CA GLN A 6 35.31 -6.04 -28.00
C GLN A 6 35.51 -4.71 -27.27
N PRO A 7 34.43 -4.02 -26.86
CA PRO A 7 34.56 -2.71 -26.21
C PRO A 7 35.14 -2.84 -24.81
N SER A 8 35.84 -1.80 -24.37
CA SER A 8 36.22 -1.57 -22.98
C SER A 8 35.01 -1.22 -22.11
N ASP A 9 35.15 -1.34 -20.80
CA ASP A 9 34.07 -1.01 -19.85
C ASP A 9 33.77 0.51 -19.84
N GLU A 10 34.77 1.36 -20.09
CA GLU A 10 34.63 2.81 -20.18
C GLU A 10 33.83 3.24 -21.43
N GLU A 11 34.16 2.68 -22.60
CA GLU A 11 33.42 2.94 -23.85
C GLU A 11 31.94 2.55 -23.74
N ILE A 12 31.63 1.45 -23.06
CA ILE A 12 30.25 1.03 -22.82
C ILE A 12 29.52 2.07 -21.96
N ILE A 13 30.15 2.57 -20.91
CA ILE A 13 29.54 3.51 -19.97
C ILE A 13 29.30 4.87 -20.62
N ASP A 14 30.25 5.37 -21.40
CA ASP A 14 30.10 6.64 -22.11
C ASP A 14 28.99 6.55 -23.17
N ALA A 15 28.92 5.46 -23.92
CA ALA A 15 27.84 5.24 -24.89
C ALA A 15 26.47 5.12 -24.21
N VAL A 16 26.39 4.43 -23.06
CA VAL A 16 25.15 4.37 -22.25
C VAL A 16 24.71 5.76 -21.79
N ARG A 17 25.63 6.62 -21.35
CA ARG A 17 25.31 7.99 -20.93
C ARG A 17 24.72 8.80 -22.08
N VAL A 18 25.34 8.75 -23.26
CA VAL A 18 24.83 9.42 -24.46
C VAL A 18 23.42 8.93 -24.80
N LEU A 19 23.17 7.62 -24.76
CA LEU A 19 21.84 7.06 -25.01
C LEU A 19 20.80 7.51 -23.98
N HIS A 20 21.18 7.60 -22.70
CA HIS A 20 20.28 8.09 -21.64
C HIS A 20 20.08 9.61 -21.68
N GLU A 21 21.03 10.39 -22.20
CA GLU A 21 20.84 11.83 -22.44
C GLU A 21 19.84 12.08 -23.58
N GLN A 22 19.84 11.21 -24.60
CA GLN A 22 18.94 11.29 -25.75
C GLN A 22 17.54 10.75 -25.43
N ASP A 23 17.46 9.62 -24.73
CA ASP A 23 16.21 9.01 -24.28
C ASP A 23 16.35 8.52 -22.82
N PRO A 24 15.98 9.36 -21.84
CA PRO A 24 16.03 9.00 -20.42
C PRO A 24 15.14 7.81 -20.03
N ALA A 25 14.22 7.38 -20.90
CA ALA A 25 13.30 6.27 -20.65
C ALA A 25 13.76 4.94 -21.29
N LEU A 26 14.94 4.91 -21.93
CA LEU A 26 15.42 3.73 -22.65
C LEU A 26 15.74 2.58 -21.68
N GLY A 27 14.96 1.51 -21.74
CA GLY A 27 15.19 0.31 -20.90
C GLY A 27 16.46 -0.44 -21.29
N ARG A 28 17.10 -1.11 -20.31
CA ARG A 28 18.35 -1.87 -20.46
C ARG A 28 18.41 -2.79 -21.69
N SER A 29 17.34 -3.53 -21.95
CA SER A 29 17.27 -4.46 -23.09
C SER A 29 17.35 -3.72 -24.43
N LYS A 30 16.74 -2.53 -24.52
CA LYS A 30 16.83 -1.65 -25.70
C LYS A 30 18.20 -0.99 -25.80
N VAL A 31 18.77 -0.54 -24.68
CA VAL A 31 20.16 -0.04 -24.62
C VAL A 31 21.12 -1.08 -25.18
N LEU A 32 21.01 -2.35 -24.76
CA LEU A 32 21.87 -3.43 -25.26
C LEU A 32 21.74 -3.65 -26.77
N VAL A 33 20.51 -3.61 -27.30
CA VAL A 33 20.26 -3.76 -28.74
C VAL A 33 20.85 -2.58 -29.51
N GLN A 34 20.65 -1.37 -29.02
CA GLN A 34 21.13 -0.14 -29.64
C GLN A 34 22.66 -0.10 -29.68
N LEU A 35 23.33 -0.42 -28.57
CA LEU A 35 24.80 -0.48 -28.50
C LEU A 35 25.40 -1.51 -29.48
N LYS A 36 24.72 -2.64 -29.68
CA LYS A 36 25.15 -3.65 -30.66
C LYS A 36 24.95 -3.17 -32.09
N ALA A 37 23.85 -2.48 -32.37
CA ALA A 37 23.53 -1.97 -33.69
C ALA A 37 24.45 -0.83 -34.10
N ASP A 38 24.69 0.13 -33.20
CA ASP A 38 25.42 1.37 -33.49
C ASP A 38 26.93 1.15 -33.56
N HIS A 39 27.46 0.22 -32.76
CA HIS A 39 28.91 0.02 -32.63
C HIS A 39 29.40 -1.36 -33.08
N GLY A 40 28.52 -2.28 -33.47
CA GLY A 40 28.90 -3.64 -33.89
C GLY A 40 29.51 -4.50 -32.77
N TRP A 41 29.27 -4.13 -31.51
CA TRP A 41 29.93 -4.75 -30.35
C TRP A 41 29.37 -6.14 -30.01
N VAL A 42 30.26 -7.02 -29.55
CA VAL A 42 29.86 -8.27 -28.88
C VAL A 42 29.73 -8.02 -27.39
N LEU A 43 28.54 -7.60 -26.96
CA LEU A 43 28.22 -7.30 -25.56
C LEU A 43 27.20 -8.29 -24.97
N SER A 44 27.49 -8.85 -23.80
CA SER A 44 26.54 -9.71 -23.07
C SER A 44 25.67 -8.89 -22.12
N ASP A 45 24.41 -9.31 -21.94
CA ASP A 45 23.49 -8.66 -20.98
C ASP A 45 24.04 -8.70 -19.54
N LYS A 46 24.73 -9.78 -19.19
CA LYS A 46 25.37 -9.94 -17.87
C LYS A 46 26.48 -8.90 -17.65
N ARG A 47 27.31 -8.62 -18.66
CA ARG A 47 28.37 -7.61 -18.58
C ARG A 47 27.76 -6.20 -18.47
N LEU A 48 26.79 -5.88 -19.32
CA LEU A 48 26.08 -4.59 -19.25
C LEU A 48 25.41 -4.39 -17.88
N LYS A 49 24.71 -5.39 -17.35
CA LYS A 49 24.07 -5.34 -16.03
C LYS A 49 25.08 -5.05 -14.91
N LYS A 50 26.26 -5.69 -14.95
CA LYS A 50 27.33 -5.46 -13.98
C LYS A 50 27.81 -4.01 -14.03
N LEU A 51 28.05 -3.48 -15.23
CA LEU A 51 28.53 -2.11 -15.44
C LEU A 51 27.51 -1.06 -15.01
N LEU A 52 26.24 -1.21 -15.41
CA LEU A 52 25.16 -0.31 -14.97
C LEU A 52 25.02 -0.29 -13.44
N THR A 53 25.28 -1.44 -12.78
CA THR A 53 25.26 -1.52 -11.32
C THR A 53 26.48 -0.87 -10.67
N GLN A 54 27.66 -1.08 -11.26
CA GLN A 54 28.94 -0.57 -10.74
C GLN A 54 29.06 0.95 -10.83
N TYR A 55 28.47 1.56 -11.88
CA TYR A 55 28.54 3.01 -12.14
C TYR A 55 27.26 3.75 -11.74
N ASP A 56 26.36 3.12 -10.99
CA ASP A 56 25.07 3.66 -10.55
C ASP A 56 24.19 4.24 -11.67
N LEU A 57 24.39 3.75 -12.91
CA LEU A 57 23.59 4.12 -14.08
C LEU A 57 22.29 3.29 -14.17
N LYS A 58 21.78 2.83 -13.02
CA LYS A 58 20.50 2.10 -12.94
C LYS A 58 19.34 3.08 -13.05
N ARG A 59 18.88 3.42 -14.25
CA ARG A 59 17.55 4.01 -14.49
C ARG A 59 17.03 3.53 -15.85
N VAL A 60 15.75 3.27 -16.08
CA VAL A 60 14.56 3.12 -15.24
C VAL A 60 14.18 1.64 -15.32
N ALA A 61 13.71 1.02 -14.23
CA ALA A 61 13.07 -0.29 -14.29
C ALA A 61 12.09 -0.28 -15.48
N GLU A 62 12.06 -1.33 -16.31
CA GLU A 62 11.08 -1.46 -17.39
C GLU A 62 9.76 -0.80 -16.95
N GLN A 63 9.28 0.21 -17.68
CA GLN A 63 8.04 0.90 -17.31
C GLN A 63 7.04 -0.20 -16.95
N PRO A 64 6.61 -0.28 -15.67
CA PRO A 64 5.79 -1.40 -15.24
C PRO A 64 4.58 -1.40 -16.15
N LYS A 65 4.43 -2.50 -16.89
CA LYS A 65 3.32 -2.72 -17.80
C LYS A 65 2.06 -2.29 -17.06
N GLU A 66 1.42 -1.21 -17.53
CA GLU A 66 0.36 -0.56 -16.77
C GLU A 66 -0.71 -1.60 -16.46
N LEU A 67 -0.84 -1.95 -15.18
CA LEU A 67 -1.77 -2.99 -14.77
C LEU A 67 -3.19 -2.51 -15.02
N PRO A 68 -4.10 -3.40 -15.45
CA PRO A 68 -5.47 -3.02 -15.74
C PRO A 68 -6.11 -2.34 -14.52
N PRO A 69 -7.11 -1.46 -14.74
CA PRO A 69 -7.88 -0.89 -13.64
C PRO A 69 -8.45 -1.98 -12.74
N ILE A 70 -8.56 -1.67 -11.46
CA ILE A 70 -9.23 -2.54 -10.49
C ILE A 70 -10.66 -2.80 -10.94
N GLN A 71 -11.07 -4.07 -10.87
CA GLN A 71 -12.44 -4.49 -11.06
C GLN A 71 -13.10 -4.66 -9.70
N PHE A 72 -14.23 -3.98 -9.51
CA PHE A 72 -15.02 -4.09 -8.29
C PHE A 72 -16.23 -5.01 -8.51
N PRO A 73 -16.67 -5.75 -7.49
CA PRO A 73 -17.96 -6.42 -7.51
C PRO A 73 -19.09 -5.40 -7.71
N GLU A 74 -20.20 -5.85 -8.30
CA GLU A 74 -21.40 -5.01 -8.50
C GLU A 74 -21.94 -4.47 -7.16
N ASP A 75 -21.98 -5.32 -6.13
CA ASP A 75 -22.27 -4.93 -4.75
C ASP A 75 -20.99 -5.03 -3.91
N ALA A 76 -20.13 -4.02 -4.03
CA ALA A 76 -18.85 -3.98 -3.33
C ALA A 76 -19.00 -3.92 -1.81
N LEU A 77 -20.06 -3.25 -1.29
CA LEU A 77 -20.33 -3.20 0.15
C LEU A 77 -20.64 -4.60 0.69
N ALA A 78 -21.56 -5.31 0.04
CA ALA A 78 -21.91 -6.66 0.47
C ALA A 78 -20.74 -7.63 0.31
N ALA A 79 -19.92 -7.48 -0.74
CA ALA A 79 -18.70 -8.26 -0.90
C ALA A 79 -17.70 -8.01 0.24
N GLN A 80 -17.53 -6.76 0.67
CA GLN A 80 -16.66 -6.40 1.79
C GLN A 80 -17.21 -6.93 3.13
N GLN A 81 -18.53 -6.87 3.32
CA GLN A 81 -19.18 -7.42 4.50
C GLN A 81 -19.03 -8.95 4.58
N ARG A 82 -19.26 -9.66 3.47
CA ARG A 82 -19.01 -11.12 3.40
C ARG A 82 -17.55 -11.45 3.71
N TYR A 83 -16.62 -10.71 3.11
CA TYR A 83 -15.20 -10.92 3.40
C TYR A 83 -14.88 -10.76 4.88
N LYS A 84 -15.41 -9.73 5.54
CA LYS A 84 -15.23 -9.51 6.97
C LYS A 84 -15.85 -10.62 7.84
N ASP A 85 -16.95 -11.22 7.39
CA ASP A 85 -17.62 -12.30 8.13
C ASP A 85 -16.92 -13.66 7.97
N GLU A 86 -16.28 -13.89 6.82
CA GLU A 86 -15.67 -15.18 6.46
C GLU A 86 -14.15 -15.21 6.69
N SER A 87 -13.48 -14.06 6.64
CA SER A 87 -12.02 -13.96 6.74
C SER A 87 -11.55 -13.73 8.18
N ILE A 88 -10.34 -14.20 8.47
CA ILE A 88 -9.60 -13.81 9.68
C ILE A 88 -9.04 -12.38 9.59
N ARG A 89 -9.14 -11.74 8.43
CA ARG A 89 -8.66 -10.38 8.15
C ARG A 89 -9.81 -9.37 8.35
N CYS A 90 -9.44 -8.11 8.59
CA CYS A 90 -10.41 -7.07 8.94
C CYS A 90 -11.16 -6.52 7.73
N PHE A 91 -10.46 -6.36 6.59
CA PHE A 91 -11.03 -5.81 5.37
C PHE A 91 -10.14 -6.17 4.17
N LYS A 92 -10.70 -6.10 2.96
CA LYS A 92 -10.00 -6.41 1.71
C LYS A 92 -9.67 -5.12 0.94
N LEU A 93 -8.52 -5.10 0.27
CA LEU A 93 -8.19 -4.16 -0.80
C LEU A 93 -8.21 -4.88 -2.14
N TYR A 94 -8.85 -4.28 -3.13
CA TYR A 94 -8.87 -4.84 -4.48
C TYR A 94 -7.58 -4.47 -5.22
N GLY A 95 -6.91 -5.45 -5.81
CA GLY A 95 -5.64 -5.25 -6.51
C GLY A 95 -5.81 -5.05 -8.02
N ARG A 96 -4.82 -4.43 -8.67
CA ARG A 96 -4.74 -4.34 -10.14
C ARG A 96 -4.21 -5.61 -10.81
N GLY A 97 -3.40 -6.39 -10.09
CA GLY A 97 -2.69 -7.56 -10.61
C GLY A 97 -3.43 -8.88 -10.38
N GLU A 98 -2.65 -9.93 -10.13
CA GLU A 98 -3.14 -11.30 -9.87
C GLU A 98 -3.87 -11.44 -8.54
N TYR A 99 -3.50 -10.62 -7.54
CA TYR A 99 -3.98 -10.75 -6.16
C TYR A 99 -4.88 -9.57 -5.76
N ASP A 100 -5.81 -9.86 -4.86
CA ASP A 100 -6.36 -8.88 -3.92
C ASP A 100 -5.54 -8.95 -2.62
N TYR A 101 -5.88 -8.13 -1.63
CA TYR A 101 -5.11 -8.09 -0.37
C TYR A 101 -6.01 -8.08 0.86
N GLY A 102 -5.78 -9.03 1.77
CA GLY A 102 -6.38 -9.05 3.08
C GLY A 102 -5.60 -8.18 4.05
N VAL A 103 -6.30 -7.36 4.83
CA VAL A 103 -5.68 -6.38 5.74
C VAL A 103 -6.06 -6.65 7.19
N THR A 104 -5.06 -6.75 8.06
CA THR A 104 -5.23 -6.87 9.51
C THR A 104 -4.50 -5.73 10.22
N PRO A 105 -5.22 -4.74 10.76
CA PRO A 105 -4.66 -3.85 11.77
C PRO A 105 -4.53 -4.56 13.12
N ASN A 106 -3.97 -3.90 14.13
CA ASN A 106 -4.01 -4.43 15.50
C ASN A 106 -5.46 -4.42 16.06
N ALA A 107 -5.70 -5.16 17.16
CA ALA A 107 -7.05 -5.45 17.63
C ALA A 107 -7.90 -4.20 17.95
N ASP A 108 -7.30 -3.18 18.58
CA ASP A 108 -7.98 -1.92 18.88
C ASP A 108 -8.35 -1.15 17.61
N GLN A 109 -7.46 -1.13 16.63
CA GLN A 109 -7.71 -0.51 15.34
C GLN A 109 -8.72 -1.31 14.49
N SER A 110 -8.72 -2.65 14.56
CA SER A 110 -9.74 -3.50 13.93
C SER A 110 -11.14 -3.20 14.45
N MET A 111 -11.29 -3.02 15.77
CA MET A 111 -12.55 -2.61 16.37
C MET A 111 -12.99 -1.24 15.85
N LEU A 112 -12.07 -0.28 15.76
CA LEU A 112 -12.37 1.06 15.23
C LEU A 112 -12.84 1.00 13.77
N VAL A 113 -12.16 0.25 12.90
CA VAL A 113 -12.58 0.02 11.50
C VAL A 113 -13.99 -0.58 11.45
N GLY A 114 -14.26 -1.58 12.29
CA GLY A 114 -15.59 -2.20 12.41
C GLY A 114 -16.68 -1.22 12.84
N ILE A 115 -16.40 -0.34 13.81
CA ILE A 115 -17.32 0.70 14.27
C ILE A 115 -17.60 1.70 13.15
N CYS A 116 -16.58 2.17 12.44
CA CYS A 116 -16.74 3.12 11.33
C CYS A 116 -17.60 2.51 10.21
N HIS A 117 -17.33 1.26 9.83
CA HIS A 117 -18.14 0.53 8.86
C HIS A 117 -19.62 0.45 9.30
N ILE A 118 -19.90 -0.02 10.53
CA ILE A 118 -21.28 -0.12 11.04
C ILE A 118 -21.99 1.23 11.02
N ARG A 119 -21.31 2.32 11.40
CA ARG A 119 -21.89 3.66 11.40
C ARG A 119 -22.23 4.14 9.99
N LEU A 120 -21.36 3.92 9.01
CA LEU A 120 -21.63 4.26 7.61
C LEU A 120 -22.81 3.46 7.04
N CYS A 121 -22.89 2.16 7.34
CA CYS A 121 -24.04 1.33 6.96
C CYS A 121 -25.34 1.85 7.58
N LYS A 122 -25.32 2.27 8.86
CA LYS A 122 -26.49 2.88 9.52
C LYS A 122 -26.91 4.23 8.93
N LEU A 123 -25.97 4.97 8.33
CA LEU A 123 -26.29 6.21 7.59
C LEU A 123 -26.92 5.92 6.22
N GLY A 124 -26.86 4.68 5.75
CA GLY A 124 -27.46 4.23 4.49
C GLY A 124 -26.46 4.01 3.35
N ALA A 125 -25.18 3.75 3.64
CA ALA A 125 -24.22 3.34 2.60
C ALA A 125 -24.71 2.11 1.81
N PRO A 126 -24.47 2.03 0.47
CA PRO A 126 -23.74 2.98 -0.36
C PRO A 126 -24.61 4.17 -0.84
N GLY A 127 -25.82 4.31 -0.33
CA GLY A 127 -26.78 5.33 -0.70
C GLY A 127 -28.10 4.73 -1.16
N PRO A 128 -29.18 5.54 -1.22
CA PRO A 128 -29.22 6.94 -0.81
C PRO A 128 -29.08 7.11 0.72
N TYR A 129 -28.30 8.10 1.14
CA TYR A 129 -28.09 8.39 2.56
C TYR A 129 -29.30 9.06 3.20
N GLN A 130 -29.60 8.64 4.43
CA GLN A 130 -30.73 9.18 5.19
C GLN A 130 -30.25 10.37 6.02
N ASN A 131 -30.90 11.53 5.85
CA ASN A 131 -30.65 12.75 6.65
C ASN A 131 -29.24 13.36 6.54
N THR A 132 -28.48 12.99 5.52
CA THR A 132 -27.15 13.56 5.24
C THR A 132 -26.88 13.58 3.75
N THR A 133 -25.87 14.34 3.32
CA THR A 133 -25.44 14.40 1.92
C THR A 133 -24.23 13.49 1.69
N PRO A 134 -24.03 12.99 0.45
CA PRO A 134 -22.82 12.25 0.09
C PRO A 134 -21.52 13.01 0.46
N GLU A 135 -21.49 14.32 0.25
CA GLU A 135 -20.35 15.17 0.64
C GLU A 135 -20.12 15.19 2.15
N ALA A 136 -21.18 15.28 2.97
CA ALA A 136 -21.05 15.26 4.41
C ALA A 136 -20.54 13.90 4.91
N VAL A 137 -20.95 12.79 4.27
CA VAL A 137 -20.41 11.46 4.57
C VAL A 137 -18.93 11.35 4.15
N ALA A 138 -18.57 11.85 2.97
CA ALA A 138 -17.19 11.86 2.48
C ALA A 138 -16.23 12.62 3.43
N LYS A 139 -16.73 13.67 4.09
CA LYS A 139 -16.00 14.47 5.09
C LYS A 139 -16.06 13.90 6.50
N SER A 140 -16.89 12.88 6.77
CA SER A 140 -17.10 12.37 8.12
C SER A 140 -15.84 11.77 8.75
N PRO A 141 -15.68 11.83 10.09
CA PRO A 141 -14.56 11.18 10.78
C PRO A 141 -14.48 9.67 10.51
N GLU A 142 -15.63 9.01 10.36
CA GLU A 142 -15.71 7.59 10.02
C GLU A 142 -15.08 7.30 8.67
N MET A 143 -15.44 8.08 7.64
CA MET A 143 -14.90 7.89 6.30
C MET A 143 -13.41 8.25 6.22
N GLN A 144 -12.98 9.33 6.89
CA GLN A 144 -11.55 9.67 7.00
C GLN A 144 -10.76 8.56 7.70
N THR A 145 -11.34 7.93 8.73
CA THR A 145 -10.70 6.82 9.44
C THR A 145 -10.53 5.61 8.53
N LEU A 146 -11.57 5.22 7.79
CA LEU A 146 -11.46 4.12 6.81
C LEU A 146 -10.42 4.46 5.73
N TRP A 147 -10.44 5.67 5.20
CA TRP A 147 -9.44 6.14 4.24
C TRP A 147 -8.02 5.96 4.78
N ASP A 148 -7.74 6.39 6.01
CA ASP A 148 -6.39 6.32 6.56
C ASP A 148 -5.89 4.86 6.67
N TYR A 149 -6.75 3.91 7.06
CA TYR A 149 -6.39 2.49 7.09
C TYR A 149 -6.22 1.89 5.70
N TYR A 150 -7.17 2.15 4.79
CA TYR A 150 -7.11 1.66 3.42
C TYR A 150 -5.87 2.20 2.71
N TRP A 151 -5.59 3.50 2.86
CA TRP A 151 -4.42 4.14 2.28
C TRP A 151 -3.11 3.61 2.88
N SER A 152 -3.04 3.41 4.19
CA SER A 152 -1.84 2.85 4.83
C SER A 152 -1.53 1.43 4.36
N ALA A 153 -2.56 0.62 4.10
CA ALA A 153 -2.41 -0.70 3.50
C ALA A 153 -2.06 -0.61 2.00
N ALA A 154 -2.72 0.29 1.25
CA ALA A 154 -2.49 0.52 -0.18
C ALA A 154 -1.03 0.86 -0.50
N GLN A 155 -0.38 1.65 0.36
CA GLN A 155 1.02 2.03 0.21
C GLN A 155 1.96 0.80 0.23
N LYS A 156 1.61 -0.26 0.97
CA LYS A 156 2.41 -1.50 1.03
C LYS A 156 2.31 -2.33 -0.24
N VAL A 157 1.23 -2.17 -1.01
CA VAL A 157 0.94 -2.94 -2.22
C VAL A 157 0.96 -2.09 -3.49
N HIS A 158 1.50 -0.88 -3.40
CA HIS A 158 1.66 0.07 -4.50
C HIS A 158 0.35 0.43 -5.23
N LEU A 159 -0.78 0.45 -4.52
CA LEU A 159 -2.03 1.00 -5.01
C LEU A 159 -2.04 2.54 -4.90
N THR A 160 -2.77 3.21 -5.77
CA THR A 160 -2.83 4.68 -5.79
C THR A 160 -3.93 5.21 -4.87
N LYS A 161 -3.88 6.52 -4.54
CA LYS A 161 -4.99 7.18 -3.82
C LYS A 161 -6.30 7.12 -4.60
N GLU A 162 -6.21 7.19 -5.94
CA GLU A 162 -7.37 7.07 -6.81
C GLU A 162 -7.99 5.67 -6.74
N ASP A 163 -7.17 4.62 -6.67
CA ASP A 163 -7.64 3.24 -6.48
C ASP A 163 -8.47 3.10 -5.19
N ILE A 164 -7.96 3.67 -4.09
CA ILE A 164 -8.65 3.65 -2.80
C ILE A 164 -9.91 4.52 -2.80
N GLY A 165 -9.86 5.68 -3.44
CA GLY A 165 -11.03 6.54 -3.60
C GLY A 165 -12.16 5.85 -4.35
N ARG A 166 -11.85 5.17 -5.47
CA ARG A 166 -12.82 4.39 -6.24
C ARG A 166 -13.34 3.18 -5.48
N GLN A 167 -12.48 2.51 -4.70
CA GLN A 167 -12.92 1.39 -3.86
C GLN A 167 -13.92 1.84 -2.79
N LEU A 168 -13.61 2.91 -2.06
CA LEU A 168 -14.53 3.44 -1.04
C LEU A 168 -15.79 4.03 -1.66
N GLU A 169 -15.72 4.56 -2.88
CA GLU A 169 -16.90 4.97 -3.64
C GLU A 169 -17.76 3.77 -4.07
N ALA A 170 -17.15 2.65 -4.46
CA ALA A 170 -17.91 1.43 -4.75
C ALA A 170 -18.54 0.83 -3.49
N GLU A 171 -17.81 0.80 -2.37
CA GLU A 171 -18.28 0.21 -1.10
C GLU A 171 -19.27 1.11 -0.35
N TYR A 172 -19.04 2.41 -0.32
CA TYR A 172 -19.82 3.32 0.50
C TYR A 172 -20.52 4.39 -0.34
N GLY A 173 -20.38 4.40 -1.67
CA GLY A 173 -21.06 5.39 -2.53
C GLY A 173 -20.46 6.79 -2.49
N VAL A 174 -19.31 6.98 -1.83
CA VAL A 174 -18.61 8.27 -1.78
C VAL A 174 -17.10 8.11 -1.86
N ASN A 175 -16.45 8.97 -2.62
CA ASN A 175 -15.00 9.09 -2.66
C ASN A 175 -14.55 10.19 -1.67
N PRO A 176 -13.87 9.85 -0.56
CA PRO A 176 -13.39 10.86 0.38
C PRO A 176 -12.09 11.55 -0.06
N GLY A 177 -11.39 11.02 -1.06
CA GLY A 177 -10.07 11.47 -1.50
C GLY A 177 -9.93 12.98 -1.70
N PRO A 178 -10.88 13.67 -2.37
CA PRO A 178 -10.86 15.13 -2.54
C PRO A 178 -10.96 15.93 -1.24
N TYR A 179 -11.44 15.32 -0.14
CA TYR A 179 -11.72 15.97 1.14
C TYR A 179 -10.72 15.62 2.23
N ILE A 180 -9.76 14.73 1.96
CA ILE A 180 -8.74 14.36 2.94
C ILE A 180 -7.77 15.53 3.11
N PRO A 181 -7.61 16.07 4.34
CA PRO A 181 -6.69 17.17 4.57
C PRO A 181 -5.24 16.72 4.36
N THR A 182 -4.47 17.57 3.69
CA THR A 182 -3.00 17.43 3.67
C THR A 182 -2.47 17.94 5.01
N LEU A 183 -1.94 17.03 5.83
CA LEU A 183 -1.34 17.36 7.11
C LEU A 183 0.14 17.72 6.92
N SER A 184 0.59 18.75 7.65
CA SER A 184 2.02 19.06 7.81
C SER A 184 2.76 17.96 8.58
N LYS A 185 4.10 17.97 8.51
CA LYS A 185 4.94 17.02 9.25
C LYS A 185 4.74 17.18 10.76
N GLU A 186 4.58 18.41 11.23
CA GLU A 186 4.33 18.77 12.62
C GLU A 186 2.98 18.21 13.09
N GLU A 187 1.93 18.35 12.28
CA GLU A 187 0.61 17.80 12.59
C GLU A 187 0.60 16.28 12.61
N LEU A 188 1.28 15.63 11.66
CA LEU A 188 1.45 14.17 11.65
C LEU A 188 2.19 13.69 12.91
N THR A 189 3.24 14.39 13.31
CA THR A 189 4.02 14.06 14.53
C THR A 189 3.15 14.22 15.78
N ARG A 190 2.39 15.33 15.87
CA ARG A 190 1.45 15.57 16.97
C ARG A 190 0.37 14.50 17.02
N ARG A 191 -0.22 14.13 15.88
CA ARG A 191 -1.26 13.10 15.77
C ARG A 191 -0.75 11.76 16.28
N LYS A 192 0.46 11.34 15.85
CA LYS A 192 1.12 10.12 16.34
C LYS A 192 1.39 10.15 17.84
N ALA A 193 1.84 11.28 18.39
CA ALA A 193 2.09 11.42 19.82
C ALA A 193 0.79 11.30 20.65
N ILE A 194 -0.30 11.94 20.19
CA ILE A 194 -1.62 11.82 20.82
C ILE A 194 -2.12 10.37 20.77
N PHE A 195 -1.98 9.71 19.61
CA PHE A 195 -2.38 8.32 19.45
C PHE A 195 -1.60 7.40 20.42
N LYS A 196 -0.28 7.52 20.46
CA LYS A 196 0.58 6.77 21.39
C LYS A 196 0.15 6.97 22.83
N LYS A 197 -0.06 8.22 23.25
CA LYS A 197 -0.52 8.54 24.61
C LYS A 197 -1.84 7.82 24.93
N ASN A 198 -2.85 7.97 24.08
CA ASN A 198 -4.17 7.38 24.31
C ASN A 198 -4.13 5.84 24.31
N SER A 199 -3.35 5.23 23.42
CA SER A 199 -3.19 3.78 23.34
C SER A 199 -2.45 3.24 24.58
N MET A 200 -1.42 3.93 25.05
CA MET A 200 -0.74 3.58 26.31
C MET A 200 -1.67 3.68 27.52
N ASP A 201 -2.49 4.72 27.61
CA ASP A 201 -3.47 4.88 28.69
C ASP A 201 -4.52 3.76 28.67
N LEU A 202 -4.98 3.36 27.47
CA LEU A 202 -5.89 2.21 27.32
C LEU A 202 -5.21 0.90 27.75
N LYS A 203 -3.97 0.65 27.32
CA LYS A 203 -3.21 -0.56 27.72
C LYS A 203 -3.05 -0.63 29.25
N ARG A 204 -2.69 0.48 29.91
CA ARG A 204 -2.64 0.57 31.38
C ARG A 204 -3.98 0.25 32.03
N ALA A 205 -5.08 0.73 31.46
CA ALA A 205 -6.41 0.39 31.95
C ALA A 205 -6.72 -1.11 31.79
N MET A 206 -6.36 -1.71 30.65
CA MET A 206 -6.56 -3.14 30.37
C MET A 206 -5.73 -4.06 31.26
N LEU A 207 -4.51 -3.65 31.65
CA LEU A 207 -3.65 -4.40 32.57
C LEU A 207 -4.26 -4.59 33.97
N LYS A 208 -5.29 -3.80 34.32
CA LYS A 208 -6.06 -4.03 35.56
C LYS A 208 -6.83 -5.35 35.51
N SER A 209 -7.17 -5.85 34.32
CA SER A 209 -7.85 -7.14 34.14
C SER A 209 -6.86 -8.32 34.05
N ALA A 210 -7.33 -9.53 34.37
CA ALA A 210 -6.53 -10.74 34.23
C ALA A 210 -6.22 -11.07 32.76
N GLU A 211 -7.19 -10.86 31.87
CA GLU A 211 -7.00 -11.12 30.43
C GLU A 211 -6.01 -10.15 29.80
N GLY A 212 -6.07 -8.85 30.15
CA GLY A 212 -5.10 -7.86 29.65
C GLY A 212 -3.66 -8.22 30.00
N ARG A 213 -3.41 -8.74 31.21
CA ARG A 213 -2.08 -9.18 31.66
C ARG A 213 -1.52 -10.39 30.89
N LYS A 214 -2.36 -11.18 30.22
CA LYS A 214 -1.92 -12.33 29.41
C LYS A 214 -1.38 -11.92 28.04
N VAL A 215 -1.81 -10.77 27.52
CA VAL A 215 -1.61 -10.40 26.11
C VAL A 215 -0.87 -9.08 25.91
N ILE A 216 -0.78 -8.24 26.94
CA ILE A 216 -0.05 -6.96 26.88
C ILE A 216 1.34 -7.18 27.48
N PRO A 217 2.41 -7.16 26.66
CA PRO A 217 3.76 -7.26 27.19
C PRO A 217 4.11 -5.97 27.97
N VAL A 218 4.83 -6.15 29.07
CA VAL A 218 5.27 -5.07 29.97
C VAL A 218 6.79 -5.13 30.18
N ASP A 219 7.39 -4.01 30.54
CA ASP A 219 8.79 -3.95 31.01
C ASP A 219 8.92 -4.37 32.48
N ASP A 220 10.14 -4.26 33.02
CA ASP A 220 10.48 -4.62 34.40
C ASP A 220 9.73 -3.77 35.45
N ASP A 221 9.27 -2.57 35.06
CA ASP A 221 8.48 -1.67 35.91
C ASP A 221 6.96 -1.94 35.81
N GLY A 222 6.55 -2.88 34.94
CA GLY A 222 5.15 -3.21 34.68
C GLY A 222 4.44 -2.24 33.74
N GLU A 223 5.18 -1.36 33.04
CA GLU A 223 4.63 -0.45 32.05
C GLU A 223 4.46 -1.16 30.68
N PRO A 224 3.38 -0.89 29.94
CA PRO A 224 3.17 -1.51 28.64
C PRO A 224 4.31 -1.19 27.65
N LEU A 225 4.82 -2.21 26.98
CA LEU A 225 5.78 -1.98 25.90
C LEU A 225 5.10 -1.32 24.68
N TRP A 226 5.83 -0.38 24.08
CA TRP A 226 5.43 0.32 22.87
C TRP A 226 6.41 0.07 21.74
N ASP A 227 5.93 -0.56 20.67
CA ASP A 227 6.66 -0.68 19.41
C ASP A 227 5.91 0.12 18.33
N ASP A 228 6.54 1.16 17.78
CA ASP A 228 5.91 1.99 16.73
C ASP A 228 5.59 1.17 15.45
N ALA A 229 6.31 0.08 15.19
CA ALA A 229 6.08 -0.77 14.03
C ALA A 229 4.89 -1.72 14.20
N VAL A 230 4.44 -1.95 15.45
CA VAL A 230 3.35 -2.89 15.79
C VAL A 230 2.13 -2.15 16.35
N ASN A 231 2.37 -1.14 17.17
CA ASN A 231 1.38 -0.38 17.91
C ASN A 231 1.16 1.02 17.33
N GLY A 232 1.97 1.46 16.37
CA GLY A 232 1.83 2.75 15.72
C GLY A 232 0.44 2.97 15.12
N GLN A 233 0.10 4.25 14.94
CA GLN A 233 -1.13 4.62 14.26
C GLN A 233 -1.11 4.13 12.81
N PHE A 234 -2.16 3.43 12.38
CA PHE A 234 -2.31 2.85 11.04
C PHE A 234 -1.29 1.76 10.69
N VAL A 235 -0.78 1.06 11.69
CA VAL A 235 -0.01 -0.17 11.46
C VAL A 235 -0.95 -1.28 10.99
N VAL A 236 -0.66 -1.82 9.81
CA VAL A 236 -1.44 -2.87 9.16
C VAL A 236 -0.55 -3.99 8.66
N LEU A 237 -1.01 -5.22 8.77
CA LEU A 237 -0.49 -6.38 8.06
C LEU A 237 -1.29 -6.53 6.77
N VAL A 238 -0.59 -6.85 5.68
CA VAL A 238 -1.20 -7.01 4.36
C VAL A 238 -0.74 -8.34 3.78
N ASP A 239 -1.69 -9.21 3.49
CA ASP A 239 -1.47 -10.56 2.98
C ASP A 239 -2.10 -10.67 1.58
N LYS A 240 -1.39 -11.27 0.63
CA LYS A 240 -1.90 -11.52 -0.72
C LYS A 240 -3.01 -12.56 -0.66
N ILE A 241 -4.14 -12.30 -1.30
CA ILE A 241 -5.27 -13.22 -1.35
C ILE A 241 -5.74 -13.47 -2.79
N ASN A 242 -6.38 -14.62 -2.99
CA ASN A 242 -6.98 -14.97 -4.28
C ASN A 242 -8.16 -14.04 -4.60
N LYS A 243 -8.24 -13.53 -5.82
CA LYS A 243 -9.33 -12.62 -6.24
C LYS A 243 -10.70 -13.29 -6.34
N GLY A 244 -10.73 -14.57 -6.66
CA GLY A 244 -11.95 -15.33 -6.88
C GLY A 244 -12.66 -15.64 -5.55
N ASP A 245 -11.98 -16.35 -4.66
CA ASP A 245 -12.56 -16.71 -3.35
C ASP A 245 -12.40 -15.62 -2.29
N GLY A 246 -11.41 -14.73 -2.44
CA GLY A 246 -11.08 -13.69 -1.46
C GLY A 246 -10.38 -14.21 -0.20
N LEU A 247 -10.29 -15.53 0.03
CA LEU A 247 -9.90 -16.12 1.31
C LEU A 247 -8.55 -16.85 1.27
N THR A 248 -8.16 -17.42 0.12
CA THR A 248 -6.90 -18.17 -0.01
C THR A 248 -5.70 -17.22 0.08
N GLU A 249 -4.84 -17.39 1.09
CA GLU A 249 -3.67 -16.54 1.32
C GLU A 249 -2.39 -17.07 0.65
N TYR A 250 -1.62 -16.19 0.01
CA TYR A 250 -0.33 -16.49 -0.64
C TYR A 250 0.88 -15.90 0.13
N GLY A 251 0.63 -15.36 1.33
CA GLY A 251 1.65 -14.81 2.21
C GLY A 251 1.70 -13.28 2.25
N ARG A 252 2.53 -12.79 3.16
CA ARG A 252 2.66 -11.37 3.51
C ARG A 252 3.42 -10.57 2.46
N VAL A 253 3.02 -9.31 2.30
CA VAL A 253 3.70 -8.29 1.47
C VAL A 253 4.79 -7.58 2.25
#